data_AF-A0AAD4AHX6-F1
#
_entry.id   AF-A0AAD4AHX6-F1
#
_cell.length_a   1.000
_cell.length_b   1.000
_cell.length_c   1.000
_cell.angle_alpha   90.00
_cell.angle_beta   90.00
_cell.angle_gamma   90.00
#
_symmetry.space_group_name_H-M   'P 1'
#
loop_
_entity.id
_entity.type
_entity.pdbx_description
1 polymer ?
#
loop_
_entity_poly.entity_id
_entity_poly.type
_entity_poly.pdbx_seq_one_letter_code
_entity_poly.pdbx_strand_id
1 'polypeptide(L)'
;MATLTVNGQVVDHFYDCNTPLDATAQLVHEQYGASATFSVVLTELEQQAQDKAMARANITTQVADTDSLLGTTSDTTHLLLNELSGFINKLNKATTLAEVRASATSLQSAIGHIEADVAAGSLTFPYQSKGQQSVMNEISARATAVNQVLSK
;
A
#
# COMPACT_ATOMS: atom_id res chain seq x y z
N MET A 1 -13.33 18.45 6.86
CA MET A 1 -13.32 19.29 8.06
C MET A 1 -14.22 18.59 9.06
N ALA A 2 -13.67 18.25 10.21
CA ALA A 2 -14.34 17.45 11.23
C ALA A 2 -15.41 18.28 11.94
N THR A 3 -16.18 17.64 12.82
CA THR A 3 -17.14 18.33 13.69
C THR A 3 -16.73 18.22 15.14
N LEU A 4 -16.82 19.32 15.88
CA LEU A 4 -16.65 19.32 17.34
C LEU A 4 -18.03 19.17 17.97
N THR A 5 -18.19 18.13 18.77
CA THR A 5 -19.38 17.89 19.57
C THR A 5 -19.04 18.12 21.04
N VAL A 6 -19.82 18.93 21.75
CA VAL A 6 -19.69 19.18 23.19
C VAL A 6 -21.01 18.84 23.88
N ASN A 7 -20.96 18.04 24.94
CA ASN A 7 -22.14 17.57 25.68
C ASN A 7 -23.24 16.97 24.77
N GLY A 8 -22.84 16.31 23.68
CA GLY A 8 -23.74 15.69 22.70
C GLY A 8 -24.34 16.64 21.66
N GLN A 9 -23.97 17.92 21.65
CA GLN A 9 -24.39 18.89 20.62
C GLN A 9 -23.21 19.29 19.73
N VAL A 10 -23.44 19.36 18.41
CA VAL A 10 -22.43 19.88 17.48
C VAL A 10 -22.31 21.38 17.69
N VAL A 11 -21.10 21.83 18.03
CA VAL A 11 -20.79 23.25 18.29
C VAL A 11 -19.91 23.85 17.19
N ASP A 12 -19.23 23.02 16.40
CA ASP A 12 -18.47 23.43 15.21
C ASP A 12 -18.59 22.38 14.11
N HIS A 13 -18.93 22.82 12.90
CA HIS A 13 -19.04 21.99 11.70
C HIS A 13 -17.78 21.97 10.83
N PHE A 14 -16.80 22.83 11.13
CA PHE A 14 -15.58 23.02 10.35
C PHE A 14 -14.33 22.92 11.21
N TYR A 15 -14.35 22.00 12.18
CA TYR A 15 -13.28 21.84 13.15
C TYR A 15 -12.02 21.23 12.50
N ASP A 16 -10.85 21.78 12.83
CA ASP A 16 -9.56 21.22 12.42
C ASP A 16 -9.21 20.03 13.32
N CYS A 17 -9.32 18.82 12.75
CA CYS A 17 -9.00 17.57 13.44
C CYS A 17 -7.53 17.40 13.82
N ASN A 18 -6.63 18.25 13.30
CA ASN A 18 -5.21 18.25 13.68
C ASN A 18 -4.94 19.13 14.90
N THR A 19 -5.94 19.85 15.41
CA THR A 19 -5.80 20.60 16.66
C THR A 19 -5.40 19.64 17.78
N PRO A 20 -4.30 19.92 18.52
CA PRO A 20 -3.89 19.10 19.66
C PRO A 20 -5.04 18.91 20.67
N LEU A 21 -5.20 17.69 21.17
CA LEU A 21 -6.34 17.31 22.03
C LEU A 21 -6.42 18.16 23.31
N ASP A 22 -5.28 18.55 23.85
CA ASP A 22 -5.13 19.45 25.00
C ASP A 22 -5.61 20.87 24.68
N ALA A 23 -5.28 21.39 23.50
CA ALA A 23 -5.79 22.68 23.02
C ALA A 23 -7.31 22.64 22.81
N THR A 24 -7.85 21.55 22.24
CA THR A 24 -9.30 21.33 22.14
C THR A 24 -9.95 21.29 23.52
N ALA A 25 -9.35 20.55 24.46
CA ALA A 25 -9.86 20.41 25.82
C ALA A 25 -9.87 21.76 26.57
N GLN A 26 -8.83 22.57 26.41
CA GLN A 26 -8.77 23.91 26.99
C GLN A 26 -9.85 24.83 26.41
N LEU A 27 -10.03 24.82 25.08
CA LEU A 27 -11.07 25.64 24.42
C LEU A 27 -12.47 25.24 24.89
N VAL A 28 -12.74 23.94 25.03
CA VAL A 28 -14.01 23.44 25.57
C VAL A 28 -14.18 23.82 27.03
N HIS A 29 -13.13 23.73 27.85
CA HIS A 29 -13.16 24.11 29.26
C HIS A 29 -13.49 25.60 29.44
N GLU A 30 -12.85 26.47 28.67
CA GLU A 30 -13.04 27.92 28.74
C GLU A 30 -14.44 28.34 28.28
N GLN A 31 -15.01 27.68 27.28
CA GLN A 31 -16.31 28.06 26.69
C GLN A 31 -17.51 27.37 27.33
N TYR A 32 -17.37 26.12 27.77
CA TYR A 32 -18.47 25.25 28.23
C TYR A 32 -18.30 24.75 29.68
N GLY A 33 -17.17 25.06 30.31
CA GLY A 33 -16.88 24.75 31.71
C GLY A 33 -16.18 23.40 31.93
N ALA A 34 -15.67 23.22 33.15
CA ALA A 34 -14.82 22.08 33.52
C ALA A 34 -15.49 20.70 33.45
N SER A 35 -16.81 20.66 33.51
CA SER A 35 -17.59 19.41 33.43
C SER A 35 -18.01 19.04 32.01
N ALA A 36 -17.70 19.87 31.01
CA ALA A 36 -18.09 19.61 29.63
C ALA A 36 -17.29 18.43 29.05
N THR A 37 -17.98 17.53 28.36
CA THR A 37 -17.36 16.45 27.59
C THR A 37 -17.36 16.82 26.11
N PHE A 38 -16.33 16.40 25.37
CA PHE A 38 -16.25 16.66 23.94
C PHE A 38 -15.78 15.46 23.14
N SER A 39 -16.10 15.47 21.85
CA SER A 39 -15.60 14.53 20.86
C SER A 39 -15.42 15.23 19.52
N VAL A 40 -14.32 14.91 18.83
CA VAL A 40 -14.10 15.32 17.44
C VAL A 40 -14.55 14.18 16.54
N VAL A 41 -15.55 14.43 15.70
CA VAL A 41 -16.08 13.44 14.75
C VAL A 41 -15.54 13.77 13.37
N LEU A 42 -14.70 12.88 12.84
CA LEU A 42 -14.09 13.03 11.52
C LEU A 42 -15.12 12.82 10.41
N THR A 43 -14.90 13.51 9.29
CA THR A 43 -15.56 13.13 8.04
C THR A 43 -15.03 11.79 7.54
N GLU A 44 -15.78 11.12 6.67
CA GLU A 44 -15.34 9.85 6.07
C GLU A 44 -13.97 9.98 5.37
N LEU A 45 -13.74 11.09 4.67
CA LEU A 45 -12.47 11.38 3.99
C LEU A 45 -11.30 11.53 4.98
N GLU A 46 -11.53 12.20 6.11
CA GLU A 46 -10.52 12.38 7.16
C GLU A 46 -10.23 11.07 7.88
N GLN A 47 -11.26 10.29 8.20
CA GLN A 47 -11.11 8.97 8.79
C GLN A 47 -10.28 8.07 7.87
N GLN A 48 -10.60 8.02 6.58
CA GLN A 48 -9.84 7.25 5.59
C GLN A 48 -8.37 7.72 5.48
N ALA A 49 -8.12 9.03 5.61
CA ALA A 49 -6.77 9.57 5.59
C ALA A 49 -5.98 9.16 6.86
N GLN A 50 -6.62 9.23 8.02
CA GLN A 50 -6.04 8.81 9.30
C GLN A 50 -5.73 7.31 9.30
N ASP A 51 -6.67 6.47 8.85
CA ASP A 51 -6.49 5.01 8.77
C ASP A 51 -5.30 4.66 7.86
N LYS A 52 -5.18 5.34 6.71
CA LYS A 52 -4.03 5.19 5.80
C LYS A 52 -2.72 5.61 6.45
N ALA A 53 -2.70 6.72 7.20
CA ALA A 53 -1.52 7.18 7.89
C ALA A 53 -1.08 6.21 8.99
N MET A 54 -2.03 5.71 9.79
CA MET A 54 -1.78 4.69 10.81
C MET A 54 -1.27 3.38 10.21
N ALA A 55 -1.87 2.91 9.12
CA ALA A 55 -1.40 1.71 8.43
C ALA A 55 0.04 1.86 7.93
N ARG A 56 0.39 3.02 7.35
CA ARG A 56 1.77 3.31 6.90
C ARG A 56 2.76 3.38 8.06
N ALA A 57 2.37 3.99 9.18
CA ALA A 57 3.19 4.03 10.39
C ALA A 57 3.43 2.61 10.94
N ASN A 58 2.40 1.76 10.96
CA ASN A 58 2.52 0.37 11.36
C ASN A 58 3.45 -0.43 10.44
N ILE A 59 3.33 -0.26 9.11
CA ILE A 59 4.24 -0.89 8.15
C ILE A 59 5.69 -0.43 8.39
N THR A 60 5.90 0.87 8.57
CA THR A 60 7.24 1.46 8.80
C THR A 60 7.88 0.91 10.08
N THR A 61 7.10 0.75 11.14
CA THR A 61 7.60 0.31 12.45
C THR A 61 7.76 -1.20 12.57
N GLN A 62 6.88 -1.98 11.93
CA GLN A 62 6.82 -3.44 12.10
C GLN A 62 7.47 -4.22 10.96
N VAL A 63 7.58 -3.63 9.78
CA VAL A 63 8.07 -4.32 8.57
C VAL A 63 9.37 -3.71 8.11
N ALA A 64 9.33 -2.49 7.58
CA ALA A 64 10.47 -1.78 7.02
C ALA A 64 10.07 -0.35 6.62
N ASP A 65 11.05 0.55 6.59
CA ASP A 65 10.87 1.89 6.03
C ASP A 65 10.66 1.86 4.49
N THR A 66 10.29 3.02 3.94
CA THR A 66 9.96 3.14 2.51
C THR A 66 11.15 2.79 1.61
N ASP A 67 12.36 3.17 2.00
CA ASP A 67 13.57 2.95 1.19
C ASP A 67 13.95 1.47 1.16
N SER A 68 13.81 0.78 2.30
CA SER A 68 14.03 -0.66 2.44
C SER A 68 13.00 -1.47 1.65
N LEU A 69 11.72 -1.06 1.67
CA LEU A 69 10.66 -1.68 0.86
C LEU A 69 10.88 -1.46 -0.64
N LEU A 70 11.33 -0.27 -1.03
CA LEU A 70 11.74 0.04 -2.41
C LEU A 70 12.94 -0.83 -2.82
N GLY A 71 13.96 -0.93 -1.97
CA GLY A 71 15.13 -1.79 -2.19
C GLY A 71 14.74 -3.25 -2.42
N THR A 72 13.86 -3.80 -1.58
CA THR A 72 13.33 -5.16 -1.73
C THR A 72 12.59 -5.35 -3.06
N THR A 73 11.82 -4.34 -3.49
CA THR A 73 11.10 -4.35 -4.77
C THR A 73 12.08 -4.29 -5.95
N SER A 74 13.12 -3.47 -5.85
CA SER A 74 14.19 -3.37 -6.84
C SER A 74 14.97 -4.68 -6.97
N ASP A 75 15.37 -5.29 -5.86
CA ASP A 75 16.07 -6.59 -5.85
C ASP A 75 15.21 -7.69 -6.48
N THR A 76 13.92 -7.73 -6.16
CA THR A 76 12.98 -8.67 -6.78
C THR A 76 12.91 -8.46 -8.29
N THR A 77 12.85 -7.20 -8.74
CA THR A 77 12.81 -6.86 -10.17
C THR A 77 14.13 -7.23 -10.88
N HIS A 78 15.28 -6.98 -10.24
CA HIS A 78 16.59 -7.33 -10.77
C HIS A 78 16.76 -8.85 -10.90
N LEU A 79 16.33 -9.61 -9.89
CA LEU A 79 16.31 -11.07 -9.92
C LEU A 79 15.47 -11.56 -11.11
N LEU A 80 14.22 -11.09 -11.23
CA LEU A 80 13.34 -11.47 -12.33
C LEU A 80 13.91 -11.09 -13.69
N LEU A 81 14.51 -9.90 -13.83
CA LEU A 81 15.13 -9.45 -15.07
C LEU A 81 16.31 -10.35 -15.46
N ASN A 82 17.19 -10.70 -14.51
CA ASN A 82 18.33 -11.57 -14.74
C ASN A 82 17.89 -12.98 -15.18
N GLU A 83 16.98 -13.59 -14.43
CA GLU A 83 16.51 -14.95 -14.73
C GLU A 83 15.72 -15.03 -16.03
N LEU A 84 14.88 -14.03 -16.33
CA LEU A 84 14.15 -13.94 -17.59
C LEU A 84 15.09 -13.72 -18.79
N SER A 85 16.10 -12.87 -18.64
CA SER A 85 17.13 -12.68 -19.66
C SER A 85 17.89 -13.97 -19.94
N GLY A 86 18.28 -14.71 -18.88
CA GLY A 86 18.89 -16.03 -19.00
C GLY A 86 17.99 -17.03 -19.73
N PHE A 87 16.70 -17.05 -19.39
CA PHE A 87 15.71 -17.89 -20.06
C PHE A 87 15.60 -17.58 -21.57
N ILE A 88 15.42 -16.31 -21.94
CA ILE A 88 15.32 -15.88 -23.34
C ILE A 88 16.59 -16.24 -24.12
N ASN A 89 17.77 -16.03 -23.53
CA ASN A 89 19.04 -16.35 -24.17
C ASN A 89 19.21 -17.85 -24.42
N LYS A 90 18.77 -18.70 -23.49
CA LYS A 90 18.79 -20.16 -23.65
C LYS A 90 17.75 -20.61 -24.68
N LEU A 91 16.55 -20.03 -24.64
CA LEU A 91 15.47 -20.32 -25.58
C LEU A 91 15.86 -20.00 -27.03
N ASN A 92 16.50 -18.85 -27.27
CA ASN A 92 16.95 -18.44 -28.60
C ASN A 92 18.07 -19.33 -29.17
N LYS A 93 18.83 -20.01 -28.30
CA LYS A 93 19.90 -20.95 -28.68
C LYS A 93 19.40 -22.38 -28.80
N ALA A 94 18.20 -22.68 -28.32
CA ALA A 94 17.66 -24.03 -28.33
C ALA A 94 17.34 -24.45 -29.77
N THR A 95 17.94 -25.56 -30.18
CA THR A 95 17.71 -26.22 -31.47
C THR A 95 16.80 -27.44 -31.33
N THR A 96 16.60 -27.91 -30.09
CA THR A 96 15.79 -29.09 -29.78
C THR A 96 14.75 -28.80 -28.69
N LEU A 97 13.68 -29.60 -28.68
CA LEU A 97 12.67 -29.54 -27.61
C LEU A 97 13.27 -29.83 -26.22
N ALA A 98 14.32 -30.66 -26.14
CA ALA A 98 15.01 -30.95 -24.88
C ALA A 98 15.69 -29.70 -24.31
N GLU A 99 16.35 -28.90 -25.16
CA GLU A 99 16.98 -27.63 -24.77
C GLU A 99 15.95 -26.57 -24.39
N VAL A 100 14.81 -26.52 -25.09
CA VAL A 100 13.67 -25.66 -24.70
C VAL A 100 13.19 -26.02 -23.29
N ARG A 101 12.99 -27.32 -23.00
CA ARG A 101 12.59 -27.78 -21.67
C ARG A 101 13.63 -27.45 -20.60
N ALA A 102 14.91 -27.70 -20.88
CA ALA A 102 16.00 -27.36 -19.96
C ALA A 102 16.05 -25.86 -19.62
N SER A 103 15.73 -25.00 -20.59
CA SER A 103 15.62 -23.55 -20.38
C SER A 103 14.51 -23.21 -19.39
N ALA A 104 13.33 -23.82 -19.54
CA ALA A 104 12.21 -23.65 -18.62
C ALA A 104 12.51 -24.22 -17.23
N THR A 105 13.13 -25.39 -17.14
CA THR A 105 13.53 -26.01 -15.86
C THR A 105 14.53 -25.13 -15.09
N SER A 106 15.45 -24.47 -15.79
CA SER A 106 16.38 -23.53 -15.16
C SER A 106 15.64 -22.35 -14.51
N LEU A 107 14.68 -21.74 -15.21
CA LEU A 107 13.88 -20.63 -14.67
C LEU A 107 12.98 -21.11 -13.52
N GLN A 108 12.35 -22.28 -13.68
CA GLN A 108 11.53 -22.90 -12.64
C GLN A 108 12.35 -23.19 -11.37
N SER A 109 13.60 -23.61 -11.50
CA SER A 109 14.47 -23.86 -10.34
C SER A 109 14.81 -22.58 -9.60
N ALA A 110 14.96 -21.46 -10.31
CA ALA A 110 15.30 -20.17 -9.71
C ALA A 110 14.11 -19.53 -8.97
N ILE A 111 12.92 -19.52 -9.58
CA ILE A 111 11.78 -18.74 -9.07
C ILE A 111 10.44 -19.51 -8.97
N GLY A 112 10.39 -20.75 -9.44
CA GLY A 112 9.14 -21.52 -9.54
C GLY A 112 8.55 -21.93 -8.18
N HIS A 113 9.33 -21.90 -7.10
CA HIS A 113 8.84 -22.14 -5.74
C HIS A 113 7.81 -21.10 -5.29
N ILE A 114 7.87 -19.87 -5.82
CA ILE A 114 6.96 -18.76 -5.46
C ILE A 114 5.49 -19.14 -5.70
N GLU A 115 5.18 -19.79 -6.82
CA GLU A 115 3.80 -20.22 -7.12
C GLU A 115 3.32 -21.26 -6.09
N ALA A 116 4.18 -22.23 -5.77
CA ALA A 116 3.87 -23.28 -4.81
C ALA A 116 3.70 -22.71 -3.39
N ASP A 117 4.56 -21.77 -2.99
CA ASP A 117 4.48 -21.11 -1.69
C ASP A 117 3.22 -20.26 -1.54
N VAL A 118 2.80 -19.59 -2.63
CA VAL A 118 1.52 -18.88 -2.66
C VAL A 118 0.34 -19.83 -2.55
N ALA A 119 0.35 -20.93 -3.31
CA ALA A 119 -0.72 -21.93 -3.25
C ALA A 119 -0.80 -22.63 -1.88
N ALA A 120 0.34 -22.83 -1.22
CA ALA A 120 0.45 -23.40 0.11
C ALA A 120 0.11 -22.41 1.24
N GLY A 121 0.02 -21.11 0.94
CA GLY A 121 -0.19 -20.05 1.92
C GLY A 121 1.03 -19.73 2.78
N SER A 122 2.21 -20.27 2.45
CA SER A 122 3.48 -19.90 3.10
C SER A 122 4.02 -18.55 2.64
N LEU A 123 3.57 -18.07 1.48
CA LEU A 123 3.81 -16.73 0.95
C LEU A 123 2.48 -16.06 0.61
N THR A 124 2.28 -14.82 1.05
CA THR A 124 1.13 -14.01 0.65
C THR A 124 1.60 -12.65 0.18
N PHE A 125 1.23 -12.29 -1.05
CA PHE A 125 1.51 -10.98 -1.60
C PHE A 125 0.40 -9.99 -1.24
N PRO A 126 0.72 -8.70 -0.97
CA PRO A 126 -0.28 -7.69 -0.62
C PRO A 126 -1.40 -7.50 -1.66
N TYR A 127 -1.16 -7.81 -2.94
CA TYR A 127 -2.21 -7.69 -3.96
C TYR A 127 -3.34 -8.72 -3.75
N GLN A 128 -3.05 -9.85 -3.10
CA GLN A 128 -4.03 -10.93 -2.92
C GLN A 128 -5.16 -10.55 -1.98
N SER A 129 -4.91 -9.67 -1.00
CA SER A 129 -5.97 -9.12 -0.14
C SER A 129 -6.87 -8.12 -0.88
N LYS A 130 -6.37 -7.47 -1.93
CA LYS A 130 -7.12 -6.54 -2.79
C LYS A 130 -7.82 -7.23 -3.96
N GLY A 131 -7.32 -8.39 -4.38
CA GLY A 131 -7.73 -9.09 -5.58
C GLY A 131 -7.00 -8.60 -6.84
N GLN A 132 -6.56 -9.54 -7.67
CA GLN A 132 -5.75 -9.27 -8.86
C GLN A 132 -6.42 -8.27 -9.82
N GLN A 133 -7.71 -8.42 -10.10
CA GLN A 133 -8.41 -7.53 -11.03
C GLN A 133 -8.42 -6.08 -10.55
N SER A 134 -8.64 -5.85 -9.25
CA SER A 134 -8.67 -4.51 -8.68
C SER A 134 -7.30 -3.84 -8.80
N VAL A 135 -6.23 -4.58 -8.50
CA VAL A 135 -4.86 -4.09 -8.63
C VAL A 135 -4.49 -3.81 -10.08
N MET A 136 -4.88 -4.67 -11.03
CA MET A 136 -4.65 -4.41 -12.46
C MET A 136 -5.37 -3.13 -12.92
N ASN A 137 -6.61 -2.92 -12.48
CA ASN A 137 -7.35 -1.69 -12.78
C ASN A 137 -6.65 -0.45 -12.20
N GLU A 138 -6.17 -0.52 -10.95
CA GLU A 138 -5.40 0.58 -10.33
C GLU A 138 -4.12 0.89 -11.12
N ILE A 139 -3.38 -0.13 -11.54
CA ILE A 139 -2.15 0.03 -12.33
C ILE A 139 -2.47 0.74 -13.64
N SER A 140 -3.45 0.25 -14.40
CA SER A 140 -3.85 0.85 -15.68
C SER A 140 -4.33 2.29 -15.53
N ALA A 141 -5.17 2.56 -14.52
CA ALA A 141 -5.69 3.90 -14.25
C ALA A 141 -4.55 4.88 -13.90
N ARG A 142 -3.62 4.47 -13.02
CA ARG A 142 -2.48 5.31 -12.63
C ARG A 142 -1.53 5.55 -13.79
N ALA A 143 -1.17 4.51 -14.55
CA ALA A 143 -0.30 4.64 -15.72
C ALA A 143 -0.89 5.60 -16.75
N THR A 144 -2.20 5.49 -17.01
CA THR A 144 -2.92 6.38 -17.93
C THR A 144 -2.93 7.83 -17.41
N ALA A 145 -3.27 8.05 -16.14
CA ALA A 145 -3.29 9.38 -15.55
C ALA A 145 -1.90 10.05 -15.57
N VAL A 146 -0.84 9.30 -15.26
CA VAL A 146 0.54 9.80 -15.36
C VAL A 146 0.87 10.19 -16.80
N ASN A 147 0.58 9.33 -17.77
CA ASN A 147 0.84 9.63 -19.18
C ASN A 147 0.08 10.88 -19.65
N GLN A 148 -1.17 11.07 -19.23
CA GLN A 148 -1.95 12.27 -19.53
C GLN A 148 -1.37 13.56 -18.95
N VAL A 149 -0.64 13.48 -17.84
CA VAL A 149 0.09 14.63 -17.27
C VAL A 149 1.36 14.92 -18.06
N LEU A 150 2.09 13.88 -18.46
CA LEU A 150 3.35 14.01 -19.21
C LEU A 150 3.17 14.38 -20.68
N SER A 151 2.03 14.02 -21.27
CA SER A 151 1.70 14.31 -22.68
C SER A 151 1.04 15.67 -22.90
N LYS A 152 1.00 16.52 -21.88
CA LYS A 152 0.59 17.93 -21.96
C LYS A 152 1.84 18.81 -22.08
#